data_AF-A0A927K199-F1
#
_entry.id   AF-A0A927K199-F1
#
_cell.length_a   1.000
_cell.length_b   1.000
_cell.length_c   1.000
_cell.angle_alpha   90.00
_cell.angle_beta   90.00
_cell.angle_gamma   90.00
#
_symmetry.space_group_name_H-M   'P 1'
#
loop_
_entity.id
_entity.type
_entity.pdbx_description
1 polymer ?
#
loop_
_entity_poly.entity_id
_entity_poly.type
_entity_poly.pdbx_seq_one_letter_code
_entity_poly.pdbx_strand_id
1 'polypeptide(L)' 'MIALARRGVALGEARARDAVERVAAEVAAVPGVTVEIVADGVVLSGRGLARRAVSDARLRDLAGWMR' A
#
# COMPACT_ATOMS: atom_id res chain seq x y z
N MET A 1 -2.12 3.38 -32.61
CA MET A 1 -2.37 2.62 -31.36
C MET A 1 -1.52 3.05 -30.15
N ILE A 2 -0.78 4.17 -30.17
CA ILE A 2 0.19 4.49 -29.09
C ILE A 2 -0.38 5.42 -27.99
N ALA A 3 -1.31 6.32 -28.33
CA ALA A 3 -1.81 7.33 -27.40
C ALA A 3 -2.71 6.76 -26.28
N LEU A 4 -3.54 5.77 -26.59
CA LEU A 4 -4.44 5.15 -25.61
C LEU A 4 -3.66 4.31 -24.57
N ALA A 5 -2.65 3.56 -25.02
CA ALA A 5 -1.78 2.78 -24.14
C ALA A 5 -1.00 3.68 -23.16
N ARG A 6 -0.43 4.80 -23.64
CA ARG A 6 0.26 5.77 -22.76
C ARG A 6 -0.67 6.38 -21.71
N ARG A 7 -1.90 6.73 -22.10
CA ARG A 7 -2.91 7.21 -21.14
C ARG A 7 -3.28 6.15 -20.11
N GLY A 8 -3.37 4.89 -20.53
CA GLY A 8 -3.62 3.77 -19.62
C GLY A 8 -2.51 3.59 -18.58
N VAL A 9 -1.24 3.68 -19.00
CA VAL A 9 -0.08 3.61 -18.08
C VAL A 9 -0.08 4.76 -17.10
N ALA A 10 -0.22 6.01 -17.57
CA ALA A 10 -0.25 7.18 -16.70
C ALA A 10 -1.40 7.14 -15.68
N LEU A 11 -2.58 6.66 -16.08
CA LEU A 11 -3.71 6.50 -15.18
C LEU A 11 -3.47 5.36 -14.16
N GLY A 12 -2.83 4.27 -14.58
CA GLY A 12 -2.43 3.17 -13.71
C GLY A 12 -1.42 3.60 -12.65
N GLU A 13 -0.40 4.36 -13.04
CA GLU A 13 0.61 4.92 -12.14
C GLU A 13 0.00 5.90 -11.12
N ALA A 14 -0.92 6.76 -11.56
CA ALA A 14 -1.63 7.67 -10.67
C ALA A 14 -2.46 6.90 -9.62
N ARG A 15 -3.24 5.91 -10.07
CA ARG A 15 -4.04 5.06 -9.17
C ARG A 15 -3.18 4.25 -8.20
N ALA A 16 -2.04 3.72 -8.66
CA ALA A 16 -1.11 3.00 -7.82
C ALA A 16 -0.54 3.90 -6.72
N ARG A 17 -0.19 5.15 -7.07
CA ARG A 17 0.29 6.14 -6.10
C ARG A 17 -0.78 6.49 -5.06
N ASP A 18 -2.02 6.74 -5.48
CA ASP A 18 -3.12 7.03 -4.56
C ASP A 18 -3.39 5.85 -3.60
N ALA A 19 -3.30 4.61 -4.09
CA ALA A 19 -3.44 3.42 -3.26
C ALA A 19 -2.29 3.28 -2.25
N VAL A 20 -1.06 3.52 -2.69
CA VAL A 20 0.15 3.51 -1.84
C VAL A 20 0.05 4.53 -0.71
N GLU A 21 -0.37 5.76 -1.00
CA GLU A 21 -0.55 6.81 0.00
C GLU A 21 -1.64 6.46 1.01
N ARG A 22 -2.76 5.89 0.56
CA ARG A 22 -3.84 5.44 1.44
C ARG A 22 -3.40 4.32 2.37
N VAL A 23 -2.70 3.31 1.84
CA VAL A 23 -2.12 2.22 2.64
C VAL A 23 -1.14 2.77 3.66
N ALA A 24 -0.28 3.72 3.25
CA ALA A 24 0.70 4.31 4.15
C ALA A 24 0.03 5.04 5.33
N ALA A 25 -1.05 5.80 5.09
CA ALA A 25 -1.80 6.49 6.12
C ALA A 25 -2.48 5.54 7.11
N GLU A 26 -3.11 4.48 6.63
CA GLU A 26 -3.76 3.47 7.47
C GLU A 26 -2.75 2.71 8.35
N VAL A 27 -1.60 2.35 7.80
CA VAL A 27 -0.56 1.63 8.55
C VAL A 27 0.16 2.52 9.55
N ALA A 28 0.34 3.81 9.25
CA ALA A 28 0.88 4.77 10.21
C ALA A 28 0.05 4.89 11.49
N ALA A 29 -1.25 4.54 11.43
CA ALA A 29 -2.13 4.48 12.59
C ALA A 29 -1.98 3.20 13.44
N VAL A 30 -1.11 2.25 13.06
CA VAL A 30 -0.85 1.00 13.80
C VAL A 30 0.37 1.16 14.72
N PRO A 31 0.20 1.13 16.06
CA PRO A 31 1.31 1.33 16.98
C PRO A 31 2.42 0.29 16.82
N GLY A 32 3.67 0.77 16.73
CA GLY A 32 4.86 -0.09 16.61
C GLY A 32 5.11 -0.65 15.20
N VAL A 33 4.42 -0.10 14.20
CA VAL A 33 4.68 -0.34 12.77
C VAL A 33 5.21 0.94 12.14
N THR A 34 6.27 0.80 11.37
CA THR A 34 6.86 1.84 10.53
C THR A 34 6.53 1.53 9.07
N VAL A 35 6.23 2.59 8.32
CA VAL A 35 5.89 2.52 6.90
C VAL A 35 6.95 3.26 6.09
N GLU A 36 7.36 2.69 4.97
CA GLU A 36 8.24 3.33 4.00
C GLU A 36 7.66 3.15 2.60
N ILE A 37 7.53 4.24 1.86
CA ILE A 37 7.10 4.22 0.45
C ILE A 37 8.35 4.04 -0.41
N VAL A 38 8.36 2.99 -1.23
CA VAL A 38 9.40 2.70 -2.21
C VAL A 38 8.85 2.84 -3.63
N ALA A 39 9.72 2.87 -4.63
CA ALA A 39 9.34 3.14 -6.03
C ALA A 39 8.15 2.28 -6.53
N ASP A 40 8.11 1.01 -6.14
CA ASP A 40 7.13 0.03 -6.62
C ASP A 40 6.13 -0.41 -5.54
N GLY A 41 6.06 0.28 -4.39
CA GLY A 41 5.11 -0.12 -3.34
C GLY A 41 5.43 0.42 -1.94
N VAL A 42 5.07 -0.39 -0.93
CA VAL A 42 5.20 -0.01 0.49
C VAL A 42 5.91 -1.11 1.26
N VAL A 43 6.90 -0.73 2.07
CA VAL A 43 7.59 -1.61 3.01
C VAL A 43 7.06 -1.35 4.41
N LEU A 44 6.64 -2.43 5.07
CA LEU A 44 6.19 -2.41 6.47
C LEU A 44 7.26 -3.02 7.37
N SER A 45 7.63 -2.33 8.43
CA SER A 45 8.59 -2.83 9.41
C SER A 45 8.07 -2.63 10.83
N GLY A 46 8.45 -3.50 11.77
CA GLY A 46 7.94 -3.42 13.13
C GLY A 46 8.08 -4.72 13.91
N ARG A 47 7.94 -4.64 15.24
CA ARG A 47 8.13 -5.81 16.10
C ARG A 47 6.88 -6.70 16.10
N GLY A 48 7.06 -7.98 15.76
CA GLY A 48 5.97 -8.95 15.71
C GLY A 48 5.02 -8.75 14.53
N LEU A 49 5.47 -8.08 13.46
CA LEU A 49 4.66 -7.77 12.28
C LEU A 49 3.98 -9.02 11.69
N ALA A 50 4.71 -10.13 11.56
CA ALA A 50 4.17 -11.38 11.05
C ALA A 50 3.01 -11.93 11.90
N ARG A 51 3.13 -11.86 13.24
CA ARG A 51 2.04 -12.25 14.15
C ARG A 51 0.85 -11.30 14.02
N ARG A 52 1.13 -10.00 13.94
CA ARG A 52 0.11 -8.95 13.81
C ARG A 52 -0.64 -9.02 12.48
N ALA A 53 0.01 -9.38 11.38
CA ALA A 53 -0.65 -9.58 10.09
C ALA A 53 -1.75 -10.64 10.15
N VAL A 54 -1.64 -11.61 11.07
CA VAL A 54 -2.66 -12.63 11.30
C VAL A 54 -3.73 -12.15 12.29
N SER A 55 -3.35 -11.48 13.37
CA SER A 55 -4.27 -11.12 14.47
C SER A 55 -4.97 -9.76 14.30
N ASP A 56 -4.32 -8.80 13.65
CA ASP A 56 -4.79 -7.44 13.48
C ASP A 56 -5.63 -7.34 12.20
N ALA A 57 -6.91 -7.00 12.35
CA ALA A 57 -7.83 -6.90 11.23
C ALA A 57 -7.40 -5.85 10.20
N ARG A 58 -6.70 -4.79 10.61
CA ARG A 58 -6.18 -3.75 9.71
C ARG A 58 -5.13 -4.34 8.79
N LEU A 59 -4.13 -5.02 9.34
CA LEU A 59 -3.07 -5.64 8.55
C LEU A 59 -3.53 -6.88 7.75
N ARG A 60 -4.60 -7.55 8.17
CA ARG A 60 -5.15 -8.72 7.47
C ARG A 60 -5.82 -8.35 6.14
N ASP A 61 -6.35 -7.14 6.02
CA ASP A 61 -7.03 -6.65 4.82
C ASP A 61 -6.15 -5.76 3.92
N LEU A 62 -4.83 -5.99 3.92
CA LEU A 62 -3.89 -5.31 3.02
C LEU A 62 -4.33 -5.37 1.55
N ALA A 63 -4.91 -6.50 1.12
CA ALA A 63 -5.42 -6.68 -0.24
C ALA A 63 -6.70 -5.87 -0.52
N GLY A 64 -7.52 -5.58 0.51
CA GLY A 64 -8.70 -4.73 0.40
C GLY A 64 -8.35 -3.25 0.24
N TRP A 65 -7.20 -2.82 0.74
CA TRP A 65 -6.74 -1.42 0.64
C TRP A 65 -6.29 -1.01 -0.77
N MET A 66 -5.93 -1.98 -1.61
CA MET A 66 -5.56 -1.77 -3.02
C MET A 66 -6.78 -1.71 -3.96
N ARG A 67 -8.01 -1.83 -3.43
CA ARG A 67 -9.26 -1.80 -4.19
C ARG A 67 -9.85 -0.38 -4.25
#